data_AF-A0A1A8R1R4-F1
#
_entry.id   AF-A0A1A8R1R4-F1
#
_cell.length_a   1.000
_cell.length_b   1.000
_cell.length_c   1.000
_cell.angle_alpha   90.00
_cell.angle_beta   90.00
_cell.angle_gamma   90.00
#
_symmetry.space_group_name_H-M   'P 1'
#
loop_
_entity.id
_entity.type
_entity.pdbx_description
1 polymer ?
#
loop_
_entity_poly.entity_id
_entity_poly.type
_entity_poly.pdbx_seq_one_letter_code
_entity_poly.pdbx_strand_id
1 'polypeptide(L)'
;ARSLDSLENSDSISLLDTPSSSTSNEPPLPLKPWVAGKSGGLTLDLSHLQTYEGGENGTQTPGSMPSTPSPLETSKPFPGQAADRDGTSCLTEDSFLFSDNISLGESFNNAERAEEELCSMLLEIVLCVMWRGVEGSDDSAWLERGQVFSALTKLGTTNELLLPVDQIKLGLLERMLEWAVSDNREASAAKLPQHTENAVRLLHMVQDFLQAEGLVNPALWTEKVLEETVTLMDCLMVWYSAGSQWLQLSQVGLRLLLGFMSQEDPEVCAMATAKLNGILQTKEVSSQDEACYLLGKLEGILRRSIQEQTDEIYSFLVPV
;
A
#
# COMPACT_ATOMS: atom_id res chain seq x y z
N ALA A 1 -58.86 10.54 -47.10
CA ALA A 1 -60.32 10.77 -47.05
C ALA A 1 -60.96 9.62 -46.28
N ARG A 2 -61.69 9.98 -45.21
CA ARG A 2 -62.46 9.16 -44.26
C ARG A 2 -61.61 8.24 -43.35
N SER A 3 -61.60 8.25 -42.02
CA SER A 3 -62.41 8.80 -40.90
C SER A 3 -62.84 7.64 -39.98
N LEU A 4 -62.52 7.81 -38.68
CA LEU A 4 -63.37 7.57 -37.48
C LEU A 4 -63.66 6.09 -37.14
N ASP A 5 -63.65 5.59 -35.89
CA ASP A 5 -63.76 6.14 -34.53
C ASP A 5 -63.24 5.08 -33.50
N SER A 6 -62.56 5.46 -32.40
CA SER A 6 -63.08 5.56 -30.99
C SER A 6 -63.21 4.19 -30.28
N LEU A 7 -62.84 3.89 -29.02
CA LEU A 7 -62.80 4.57 -27.70
C LEU A 7 -61.63 3.97 -26.85
N GLU A 8 -60.86 4.76 -26.08
CA GLU A 8 -61.01 5.05 -24.63
C GLU A 8 -61.09 3.84 -23.68
N ASN A 9 -60.10 3.70 -22.79
CA ASN A 9 -60.34 3.33 -21.40
C ASN A 9 -59.25 3.94 -20.49
N SER A 10 -59.61 5.07 -19.87
CA SER A 10 -59.04 5.54 -18.61
C SER A 10 -59.66 4.69 -17.49
N ASP A 11 -58.87 4.26 -16.50
CA ASP A 11 -59.27 4.53 -15.11
C ASP A 11 -58.18 4.26 -14.08
N SER A 12 -58.14 5.22 -13.16
CA SER A 12 -57.24 5.36 -12.03
C SER A 12 -57.93 4.76 -10.82
N ILE A 13 -57.26 3.89 -10.05
CA ILE A 13 -57.75 3.50 -8.73
C ILE A 13 -56.64 3.70 -7.69
N SER A 14 -56.80 4.80 -6.96
CA SER A 14 -56.24 5.08 -5.64
C SER A 14 -57.32 4.82 -4.59
N LEU A 15 -56.98 4.14 -3.48
CA LEU A 15 -57.61 4.18 -2.14
C LEU A 15 -56.87 3.13 -1.27
N LEU A 16 -55.93 3.53 -0.40
CA LEU A 16 -56.10 3.76 1.05
C LEU A 16 -56.87 2.65 1.80
N ASP A 17 -56.20 1.99 2.76
CA ASP A 17 -56.61 2.00 4.17
C ASP A 17 -55.55 1.38 5.11
N THR A 18 -55.30 2.09 6.22
CA THR A 18 -54.55 1.68 7.42
C THR A 18 -55.52 1.24 8.52
N PRO A 19 -55.07 0.51 9.55
CA PRO A 19 -54.91 1.13 10.89
C PRO A 19 -53.66 0.58 11.63
N SER A 20 -52.78 1.38 12.30
CA SER A 20 -52.88 2.02 13.64
C SER A 20 -53.45 1.09 14.74
N SER A 21 -52.93 0.92 15.97
CA SER A 21 -51.92 1.59 16.80
C SER A 21 -51.88 0.93 18.21
N SER A 22 -50.74 0.95 18.91
CA SER A 22 -50.63 1.14 20.40
C SER A 22 -49.13 1.10 20.80
N THR A 23 -48.37 2.19 20.99
CA THR A 23 -48.32 3.26 22.03
C THR A 23 -47.88 2.84 23.46
N SER A 24 -46.64 3.20 23.83
CA SER A 24 -46.27 3.85 25.11
C SER A 24 -44.87 4.52 24.94
N ASN A 25 -44.76 5.86 24.90
CA ASN A 25 -44.41 6.80 26.01
C ASN A 25 -43.04 6.46 26.66
N GLU A 26 -41.97 7.26 26.72
CA GLU A 26 -41.69 8.72 26.81
C GLU A 26 -40.11 8.90 26.84
N PRO A 27 -39.49 10.10 26.99
CA PRO A 27 -39.34 11.29 26.11
C PRO A 27 -37.94 11.45 25.45
N PRO A 28 -37.75 12.38 24.48
CA PRO A 28 -36.45 12.71 23.90
C PRO A 28 -35.74 13.86 24.65
N LEU A 29 -34.47 13.67 25.00
CA LEU A 29 -33.60 14.69 25.63
C LEU A 29 -32.60 15.30 24.64
N PRO A 30 -32.16 16.55 24.86
CA PRO A 30 -31.84 17.50 23.80
C PRO A 30 -30.40 17.43 23.27
N LEU A 31 -30.27 17.68 21.96
CA LEU A 31 -29.03 18.01 21.27
C LEU A 31 -28.36 19.23 21.94
N LYS A 32 -27.11 19.04 22.39
CA LYS A 32 -26.23 20.13 22.80
C LYS A 32 -25.00 20.16 21.87
N PRO A 33 -24.56 21.34 21.39
CA PRO A 33 -23.44 21.43 20.45
C PRO A 33 -22.13 21.14 21.17
N TRP A 34 -21.33 20.20 20.63
CA TRP A 34 -19.97 20.00 21.11
C TRP A 34 -19.11 21.17 20.63
N VAL A 35 -18.63 21.95 21.59
CA VAL A 35 -17.73 23.09 21.39
C VAL A 35 -16.40 22.59 20.85
N ALA A 36 -15.97 23.16 19.73
CA ALA A 36 -14.63 22.96 19.15
C ALA A 36 -13.55 23.35 20.17
N GLY A 37 -12.92 22.34 20.77
CA GLY A 37 -11.81 22.47 21.70
C GLY A 37 -10.50 22.08 21.02
N LYS A 38 -9.73 23.09 20.61
CA LYS A 38 -8.27 23.10 20.44
C LYS A 38 -7.67 21.92 19.65
N SER A 39 -7.53 22.16 18.34
CA SER A 39 -6.46 21.56 17.54
C SER A 39 -5.12 21.71 18.28
N GLY A 40 -4.54 20.59 18.70
CA GLY A 40 -3.13 20.51 19.06
C GLY A 40 -2.31 20.69 17.79
N GLY A 41 -2.12 21.96 17.39
CA GLY A 41 -1.22 22.32 16.31
C GLY A 41 0.21 22.06 16.74
N LEU A 42 0.80 20.97 16.28
CA LEU A 42 2.25 20.83 16.22
C LEU A 42 2.69 21.45 14.88
N THR A 43 2.99 22.73 14.93
CA THR A 43 3.66 23.44 13.84
C THR A 43 5.14 23.09 13.88
N LEU A 44 5.65 22.44 12.83
CA LEU A 44 7.09 22.32 12.58
C LEU A 44 7.61 23.70 12.16
N ASP A 45 8.27 24.40 13.08
CA ASP A 45 8.96 25.66 12.79
C ASP A 45 10.33 25.35 12.18
N LEU A 46 10.54 25.78 10.94
CA LEU A 46 11.76 25.59 10.15
C LEU A 46 12.57 26.88 10.04
N SER A 47 12.45 27.79 11.01
CA SER A 47 13.16 29.09 11.01
C SER A 47 14.68 29.02 11.23
N HIS A 48 15.33 27.86 11.13
CA HIS A 48 16.77 27.69 11.34
C HIS A 48 17.54 27.12 10.14
N LEU A 49 17.06 27.38 8.93
CA LEU A 49 17.86 27.22 7.71
C LEU A 49 17.98 28.56 7.00
N GLN A 50 18.93 29.39 7.44
CA GLN A 50 19.94 30.03 6.57
C GLN A 50 20.67 31.20 7.27
N THR A 51 21.99 31.18 7.05
CA THR A 51 22.91 32.31 7.00
C THR A 51 23.62 32.75 8.28
N TYR A 52 24.93 32.57 8.20
CA TYR A 52 26.02 32.98 9.07
C TYR A 52 26.22 34.50 9.02
N GLU A 53 26.39 35.16 10.16
CA GLU A 53 27.15 36.42 10.26
C GLU A 53 27.77 36.54 11.65
N GLY A 54 29.05 36.94 11.66
CA GLY A 54 29.92 36.90 12.83
C GLY A 54 29.74 38.07 13.80
N GLY A 55 30.31 37.90 15.00
CA GLY A 55 30.45 38.95 15.99
C GLY A 55 31.23 38.46 17.21
N GLU A 56 32.51 38.85 17.28
CA GLU A 56 33.40 38.66 18.43
C GLU A 56 32.95 39.47 19.65
N ASN A 57 33.05 38.89 20.86
CA ASN A 57 33.56 39.56 22.06
C ASN A 57 33.65 38.58 23.24
N GLY A 58 34.83 38.49 23.85
CA GLY A 58 35.14 37.54 24.92
C GLY A 58 35.05 38.12 26.34
N THR A 59 35.11 37.23 27.33
CA THR A 59 35.82 37.42 28.62
C THR A 59 35.92 36.11 29.41
N GLN A 60 37.18 35.64 29.54
CA GLN A 60 37.85 35.01 30.69
C GLN A 60 37.35 33.66 31.29
N THR A 61 38.19 32.64 31.10
CA THR A 61 38.29 31.35 31.82
C THR A 61 39.07 31.49 33.15
N PRO A 62 39.05 30.45 34.01
CA PRO A 62 40.29 29.66 34.13
C PRO A 62 40.05 28.14 34.26
N GLY A 63 40.76 27.37 33.43
CA GLY A 63 40.78 25.91 33.45
C GLY A 63 41.35 25.31 32.16
N SER A 64 42.56 25.72 31.78
CA SER A 64 43.33 25.26 30.61
C SER A 64 44.01 23.89 30.86
N MET A 65 44.29 22.99 29.89
CA MET A 65 45.12 23.15 28.67
C MET A 65 44.85 22.01 27.62
N PRO A 66 45.39 22.11 26.37
CA PRO A 66 44.82 21.62 25.11
C PRO A 66 45.66 20.55 24.39
N SER A 67 45.14 19.98 23.28
CA SER A 67 45.82 19.44 22.06
C SER A 67 44.77 18.59 21.30
N THR A 68 44.35 18.79 20.04
CA THR A 68 44.98 19.09 18.74
C THR A 68 43.91 19.64 17.75
N PRO A 69 44.29 20.31 16.63
CA PRO A 69 43.36 21.05 15.78
C PRO A 69 42.76 20.23 14.62
N SER A 70 41.53 20.58 14.21
CA SER A 70 40.92 20.19 12.93
C SER A 70 41.46 21.06 11.78
N PRO A 71 41.76 20.51 10.59
CA PRO A 71 42.23 21.31 9.46
C PRO A 71 41.05 21.84 8.63
N LEU A 72 40.99 23.17 8.49
CA LEU A 72 40.26 23.84 7.41
C LEU A 72 41.06 23.81 6.11
N GLU A 73 40.30 23.90 5.03
CA GLU A 73 40.65 23.83 3.62
C GLU A 73 41.81 24.75 3.21
N THR A 74 42.84 24.18 2.60
CA THR A 74 43.72 24.89 1.67
C THR A 74 43.93 24.05 0.42
N SER A 75 43.33 24.51 -0.66
CA SER A 75 43.56 24.10 -2.04
C SER A 75 45.04 24.13 -2.43
N LYS A 76 45.56 23.02 -2.94
CA LYS A 76 46.73 23.00 -3.84
C LYS A 76 46.72 21.76 -4.76
N PRO A 77 46.89 21.94 -6.08
CA PRO A 77 46.90 20.84 -7.05
C PRO A 77 48.22 20.07 -7.01
N PHE A 78 48.17 18.80 -7.40
CA PHE A 78 49.35 17.93 -7.56
C PHE A 78 50.27 18.46 -8.67
N PRO A 79 51.60 18.54 -8.43
CA PRO A 79 52.54 18.94 -9.47
C PRO A 79 52.86 17.75 -10.37
N GLY A 80 52.66 17.94 -11.67
CA GLY A 80 53.35 17.18 -12.71
C GLY A 80 54.64 17.90 -13.13
N GLN A 81 55.69 17.13 -13.38
CA GLN A 81 56.75 17.33 -14.40
C GLN A 81 57.73 16.15 -14.29
N ALA A 82 57.88 15.34 -15.35
CA ALA A 82 58.93 15.42 -16.37
C ALA A 82 60.29 14.89 -15.84
N ALA A 83 61.08 14.09 -16.54
CA ALA A 83 61.12 13.56 -17.89
C ALA A 83 62.08 12.36 -17.89
N ASP A 84 61.98 11.44 -18.84
CA ASP A 84 63.18 11.14 -19.65
C ASP A 84 62.83 10.57 -21.04
N ARG A 85 63.62 11.06 -21.99
CA ARG A 85 63.75 10.79 -23.44
C ARG A 85 64.06 9.29 -23.72
N ASP A 86 63.86 8.65 -24.88
CA ASP A 86 63.97 9.00 -26.31
C ASP A 86 63.25 7.89 -27.14
N GLY A 87 62.90 8.15 -28.41
CA GLY A 87 62.72 7.08 -29.41
C GLY A 87 61.65 7.30 -30.49
N THR A 88 62.06 7.82 -31.63
CA THR A 88 61.37 7.88 -32.93
C THR A 88 60.65 6.59 -33.37
N SER A 89 59.43 6.67 -33.91
CA SER A 89 59.11 6.46 -35.35
C SER A 89 57.67 6.00 -35.66
N CYS A 90 57.19 6.48 -36.82
CA CYS A 90 56.23 5.87 -37.75
C CYS A 90 54.71 5.87 -37.46
N LEU A 91 54.03 6.73 -38.22
CA LEU A 91 52.76 6.55 -38.95
C LEU A 91 52.01 5.22 -38.76
N THR A 92 50.73 5.30 -38.37
CA THR A 92 49.62 4.74 -39.15
C THR A 92 48.30 5.39 -38.73
N GLU A 93 47.57 5.76 -39.75
CA GLU A 93 46.24 6.36 -39.79
C GLU A 93 45.18 5.28 -39.48
N ASP A 94 44.02 5.73 -38.98
CA ASP A 94 42.74 5.00 -38.91
C ASP A 94 42.65 3.73 -38.05
N SER A 95 42.00 3.86 -36.88
CA SER A 95 40.97 2.91 -36.39
C SER A 95 40.68 3.06 -34.88
N PHE A 96 40.12 4.19 -34.40
CA PHE A 96 39.55 4.24 -33.03
C PHE A 96 38.30 5.13 -32.89
N LEU A 97 37.44 5.20 -33.91
CA LEU A 97 36.14 5.89 -33.81
C LEU A 97 34.96 4.99 -33.40
N PHE A 98 35.19 3.88 -32.69
CA PHE A 98 34.13 3.03 -32.17
C PHE A 98 34.48 2.45 -30.79
N SER A 99 34.44 3.28 -29.73
CA SER A 99 34.38 2.78 -28.35
C SER A 99 33.73 3.73 -27.33
N ASP A 100 32.94 4.71 -27.75
CA ASP A 100 32.23 5.58 -26.77
C ASP A 100 30.77 5.15 -26.52
N ASN A 101 30.23 4.21 -27.30
CA ASN A 101 28.83 3.78 -27.16
C ASN A 101 28.61 2.63 -26.17
N ILE A 102 29.66 1.91 -25.75
CA ILE A 102 29.55 0.77 -24.81
C ILE A 102 29.62 1.27 -23.35
N SER A 103 30.46 2.28 -23.07
CA SER A 103 30.64 2.84 -21.73
C SER A 103 29.42 3.63 -21.23
N LEU A 104 28.68 4.30 -22.13
CA LEU A 104 27.47 5.03 -21.76
C LEU A 104 26.37 4.06 -21.29
N GLY A 105 26.16 2.96 -22.02
CA GLY A 105 25.18 1.92 -21.66
C GLY A 105 25.51 1.23 -20.34
N GLU A 106 26.78 0.93 -20.07
CA GLU A 106 27.21 0.41 -18.77
C GLU A 106 27.01 1.43 -17.63
N SER A 107 27.26 2.73 -17.87
CA SER A 107 27.01 3.77 -16.86
C SER A 107 25.52 3.95 -16.55
N PHE A 108 24.64 3.88 -17.56
CA PHE A 108 23.19 3.96 -17.35
C PHE A 108 22.66 2.73 -16.61
N ASN A 109 23.10 1.52 -17.00
CA ASN A 109 22.74 0.29 -16.30
C ASN A 109 23.23 0.29 -14.84
N ASN A 110 24.39 0.89 -14.56
CA ASN A 110 24.89 1.05 -13.19
C ASN A 110 24.07 2.07 -12.38
N ALA A 111 23.58 3.14 -13.02
CA ALA A 111 22.74 4.14 -12.35
C ALA A 111 21.35 3.58 -12.02
N GLU A 112 20.70 2.91 -12.97
CA GLU A 112 19.40 2.24 -12.76
C GLU A 112 19.50 1.19 -11.64
N ARG A 113 20.56 0.36 -11.68
CA ARG A 113 20.83 -0.61 -10.60
C ARG A 113 21.05 0.07 -9.24
N ALA A 114 21.77 1.19 -9.20
CA ALA A 114 22.00 1.92 -7.96
C ALA A 114 20.71 2.55 -7.41
N GLU A 115 19.82 3.01 -8.28
CA GLU A 115 18.50 3.53 -7.90
C GLU A 115 17.59 2.42 -7.36
N GLU A 116 17.57 1.24 -7.98
CA GLU A 116 16.86 0.07 -7.47
C GLU A 116 17.38 -0.37 -6.09
N GLU A 117 18.71 -0.44 -5.93
CA GLU A 117 19.35 -0.79 -4.66
C GLU A 117 19.04 0.25 -3.57
N LEU A 118 19.05 1.54 -3.92
CA LEU A 118 18.68 2.62 -3.00
C LEU A 118 17.21 2.50 -2.59
N CYS A 119 16.30 2.27 -3.54
CA CYS A 119 14.88 2.11 -3.27
C CYS A 119 14.61 0.91 -2.36
N SER A 120 15.24 -0.23 -2.66
CA SER A 120 15.15 -1.44 -1.84
C SER A 120 15.68 -1.20 -0.41
N MET A 121 16.83 -0.55 -0.27
CA MET A 121 17.41 -0.26 1.04
C MET A 121 16.54 0.71 1.85
N LEU A 122 16.01 1.76 1.23
CA LEU A 122 15.12 2.70 1.90
C LEU A 122 13.81 2.03 2.32
N LEU A 123 13.24 1.17 1.46
CA LEU A 123 12.05 0.40 1.78
C LEU A 123 12.29 -0.47 3.03
N GLU A 124 13.40 -1.21 3.08
CA GLU A 124 13.77 -2.04 4.22
C GLU A 124 14.00 -1.23 5.51
N ILE A 125 14.64 -0.06 5.42
CA ILE A 125 14.83 0.83 6.58
C ILE A 125 13.47 1.32 7.10
N VAL A 126 12.61 1.81 6.20
CA VAL A 126 11.27 2.31 6.57
C VAL A 126 10.44 1.19 7.18
N LEU A 127 10.46 0.01 6.57
CA LEU A 127 9.79 -1.19 7.06
C LEU A 127 10.28 -1.59 8.46
N CYS A 128 11.59 -1.63 8.68
CA CYS A 128 12.17 -1.91 9.99
C CYS A 128 11.66 -0.94 11.06
N VAL A 129 11.72 0.36 10.78
CA VAL A 129 11.29 1.40 11.71
C VAL A 129 9.79 1.30 12.00
N MET A 130 8.96 1.08 10.98
CA MET A 130 7.51 1.05 11.17
C MET A 130 7.02 -0.24 11.83
N TRP A 131 7.55 -1.40 11.44
CA TRP A 131 7.04 -2.69 11.88
C TRP A 131 7.67 -3.12 13.21
N ARG A 132 9.00 -3.00 13.32
CA ARG A 132 9.76 -3.40 14.52
C ARG A 132 10.01 -2.24 15.49
N GLY A 133 10.03 -1.00 15.01
CA GLY A 133 10.34 0.17 15.83
C GLY A 133 9.18 0.71 16.66
N VAL A 134 7.94 0.31 16.37
CA VAL A 134 6.75 0.67 17.15
C VAL A 134 6.28 -0.55 17.93
N GLU A 135 6.15 -0.45 19.25
CA GLU A 135 5.67 -1.56 20.07
C GLU A 135 4.13 -1.60 20.16
N GLY A 136 3.57 -2.74 20.56
CA GLY A 136 2.15 -2.92 20.77
C GLY A 136 1.36 -3.32 19.52
N SER A 137 0.05 -3.41 19.71
CA SER A 137 -0.96 -3.72 18.69
C SER A 137 -2.17 -2.81 18.77
N ASP A 138 -2.18 -1.84 19.68
CA ASP A 138 -3.33 -0.97 19.93
C ASP A 138 -3.50 0.14 18.88
N ASP A 139 -4.55 0.94 19.02
CA ASP A 139 -4.89 1.99 18.06
C ASP A 139 -3.82 3.08 17.98
N SER A 140 -3.13 3.40 19.08
CA SER A 140 -1.98 4.32 19.06
C SER A 140 -0.83 3.76 18.23
N ALA A 141 -0.48 2.50 18.43
CA ALA A 141 0.60 1.85 17.69
C ALA A 141 0.32 1.79 16.17
N TRP A 142 -0.94 1.58 15.79
CA TRP A 142 -1.35 1.57 14.38
C TRP A 142 -1.51 2.97 13.78
N LEU A 143 -1.88 3.97 14.60
CA LEU A 143 -1.84 5.36 14.18
C LEU A 143 -0.41 5.79 13.85
N GLU A 144 0.57 5.44 14.68
CA GLU A 144 1.99 5.71 14.43
C GLU A 144 2.50 5.03 13.15
N ARG A 145 2.18 3.75 12.94
CA ARG A 145 2.49 3.04 11.68
C ARG A 145 1.87 3.74 10.46
N GLY A 146 0.61 4.14 10.57
CA GLY A 146 -0.12 4.83 9.50
C GLY A 146 0.45 6.21 9.13
N GLN A 147 1.22 6.85 10.03
CA GLN A 147 1.90 8.11 9.71
C GLN A 147 2.89 7.95 8.56
N VAL A 148 3.52 6.77 8.40
CA VAL A 148 4.42 6.49 7.28
C VAL A 148 3.67 6.60 5.94
N PHE A 149 2.50 5.98 5.82
CA PHE A 149 1.67 6.03 4.61
C PHE A 149 1.16 7.46 4.33
N SER A 150 0.82 8.19 5.37
CA SER A 150 0.42 9.60 5.27
C SER A 150 1.57 10.50 4.82
N ALA A 151 2.78 10.28 5.35
CA ALA A 151 3.98 10.99 4.98
C ALA A 151 4.38 10.70 3.52
N LEU A 152 4.34 9.43 3.09
CA LEU A 152 4.57 9.04 1.70
C LEU A 152 3.59 9.73 0.74
N THR A 153 2.30 9.73 1.10
CA THR A 153 1.26 10.43 0.30
C THR A 153 1.58 11.92 0.18
N LYS A 154 1.92 12.57 1.29
CA LYS A 154 2.30 13.99 1.28
C LYS A 154 3.55 14.23 0.43
N LEU A 155 4.57 13.39 0.55
CA LEU A 155 5.82 13.51 -0.21
C LEU A 155 5.58 13.42 -1.71
N GLY A 156 4.75 12.49 -2.20
CA GLY A 156 4.46 12.38 -3.63
C GLY A 156 3.59 13.50 -4.19
N THR A 157 2.87 14.25 -3.34
CA THR A 157 2.16 15.46 -3.80
C THR A 157 3.09 16.67 -3.98
N THR A 158 4.24 16.68 -3.31
CA THR A 158 5.15 17.84 -3.29
C THR A 158 6.47 17.61 -4.00
N ASN A 159 6.82 16.36 -4.30
CA ASN A 159 8.11 15.98 -4.88
C ASN A 159 7.91 14.98 -6.02
N GLU A 160 8.87 14.97 -6.94
CA GLU A 160 9.05 13.89 -7.90
C GLU A 160 9.88 12.79 -7.23
N LEU A 161 9.31 11.60 -7.12
CA LEU A 161 9.94 10.45 -6.48
C LEU A 161 10.47 9.49 -7.55
N LEU A 162 11.58 8.81 -7.24
CA LEU A 162 12.14 7.76 -8.12
C LEU A 162 11.14 6.63 -8.38
N LEU A 163 10.34 6.30 -7.38
CA LEU A 163 9.22 5.35 -7.49
C LEU A 163 7.90 6.05 -7.17
N PRO A 164 6.82 5.74 -7.91
CA PRO A 164 5.47 6.18 -7.56
C PRO A 164 5.11 5.82 -6.11
N VAL A 165 4.38 6.70 -5.43
CA VAL A 165 4.03 6.53 -4.01
C VAL A 165 3.27 5.24 -3.76
N ASP A 166 2.33 4.89 -4.64
CA ASP A 166 1.54 3.68 -4.57
C ASP A 166 2.40 2.42 -4.69
N GLN A 167 3.44 2.45 -5.51
CA GLN A 167 4.43 1.36 -5.61
C GLN A 167 5.29 1.23 -4.35
N ILE A 168 5.69 2.34 -3.72
CA ILE A 168 6.41 2.31 -2.44
C ILE A 168 5.50 1.71 -1.34
N LYS A 169 4.24 2.15 -1.27
CA LYS A 169 3.25 1.61 -0.33
C LYS A 169 2.98 0.13 -0.56
N LEU A 170 2.85 -0.29 -1.82
CA LEU A 170 2.69 -1.69 -2.21
C LEU A 170 3.87 -2.52 -1.69
N GLY A 171 5.11 -2.09 -1.96
CA GLY A 171 6.31 -2.79 -1.48
C GLY A 171 6.37 -2.90 0.05
N LEU A 172 5.91 -1.87 0.78
CA LEU A 172 5.77 -1.95 2.23
C LEU A 172 4.73 -2.99 2.65
N LEU A 173 3.53 -2.97 2.05
CA LEU A 173 2.46 -3.90 2.41
C LEU A 173 2.85 -5.36 2.13
N GLU A 174 3.46 -5.65 0.98
CA GLU A 174 3.96 -6.98 0.66
C GLU A 174 4.93 -7.48 1.73
N ARG A 175 5.92 -6.66 2.10
CA ARG A 175 6.90 -7.04 3.12
C ARG A 175 6.31 -7.12 4.53
N MET A 176 5.35 -6.27 4.85
CA MET A 176 4.63 -6.35 6.13
C MET A 176 3.85 -7.67 6.22
N LEU A 177 3.24 -8.15 5.13
CA LEU A 177 2.54 -9.43 5.11
C LEU A 177 3.54 -10.59 5.33
N GLU A 178 4.66 -10.61 4.58
CA GLU A 178 5.74 -11.58 4.74
C GLU A 178 6.24 -11.65 6.21
N TRP A 179 6.43 -10.48 6.83
CA TRP A 179 6.87 -10.37 8.22
C TRP A 179 5.79 -10.78 9.22
N ALA A 180 4.53 -10.43 8.97
CA ALA A 180 3.42 -10.83 9.82
C ALA A 180 3.24 -12.36 9.86
N VAL A 181 3.48 -13.05 8.74
CA VAL A 181 3.49 -14.52 8.68
C VAL A 181 4.61 -15.07 9.55
N SER A 182 5.83 -14.56 9.37
CA SER A 182 7.02 -14.99 10.14
C SER A 182 6.82 -14.77 11.64
N ASP A 183 6.36 -13.57 12.02
CA ASP A 183 6.08 -13.19 13.40
C ASP A 183 5.04 -14.13 14.05
N ASN A 184 3.96 -14.50 13.35
CA ASN A 184 2.94 -15.39 13.91
C ASN A 184 3.44 -16.84 14.03
N ARG A 185 4.25 -17.32 13.08
CA ARG A 185 4.80 -18.69 13.11
C ARG A 185 5.88 -18.87 14.19
N GLU A 186 6.69 -17.84 14.43
CA GLU A 186 7.83 -17.88 15.35
C GLU A 186 7.48 -17.31 16.74
N ALA A 187 6.27 -16.78 16.93
CA ALA A 187 5.87 -16.17 18.18
C ALA A 187 5.87 -17.16 19.36
N SER A 188 6.50 -16.73 20.46
CA SER A 188 6.25 -17.33 21.77
C SER A 188 4.78 -17.17 22.18
N ALA A 189 4.26 -18.09 23.00
CA ALA A 189 2.87 -18.03 23.50
C ALA A 189 2.50 -16.70 24.17
N ALA A 190 3.48 -16.00 24.77
CA ALA A 190 3.25 -14.71 25.41
C ALA A 190 3.04 -13.56 24.40
N LYS A 191 3.72 -13.61 23.24
CA LYS A 191 3.65 -12.56 22.21
C LYS A 191 2.63 -12.85 21.11
N LEU A 192 2.22 -14.11 20.96
CA LEU A 192 1.31 -14.55 19.91
C LEU A 192 0.01 -13.70 19.83
N PRO A 193 -0.69 -13.37 20.93
CA PRO A 193 -1.89 -12.54 20.85
C PRO A 193 -1.66 -11.19 20.18
N GLN A 194 -0.53 -10.54 20.49
CA GLN A 194 -0.17 -9.25 19.90
C GLN A 194 0.16 -9.38 18.40
N HIS A 195 0.91 -10.42 18.00
CA HIS A 195 1.22 -10.67 16.59
C HIS A 195 -0.03 -11.02 15.78
N THR A 196 -0.95 -11.78 16.37
CA THR A 196 -2.25 -12.07 15.76
C THR A 196 -3.06 -10.79 15.57
N GLU A 197 -3.15 -9.94 16.59
CA GLU A 197 -3.88 -8.67 16.50
C GLU A 197 -3.28 -7.73 15.42
N ASN A 198 -1.95 -7.66 15.33
CA ASN A 198 -1.26 -6.91 14.27
C ASN A 198 -1.55 -7.48 12.88
N ALA A 199 -1.55 -8.80 12.72
CA ALA A 199 -1.89 -9.44 11.45
C ALA A 199 -3.34 -9.15 11.03
N VAL A 200 -4.28 -9.16 11.98
CA VAL A 200 -5.68 -8.81 11.70
C VAL A 200 -5.81 -7.37 11.23
N ARG A 201 -5.15 -6.40 11.89
CA ARG A 201 -5.17 -5.00 11.44
C ARG A 201 -4.49 -4.81 10.09
N LEU A 202 -3.40 -5.53 9.82
CA LEU A 202 -2.74 -5.51 8.52
C LEU A 202 -3.67 -5.97 7.39
N LEU A 203 -4.42 -7.06 7.58
CA LEU A 203 -5.37 -7.56 6.58
C LEU A 203 -6.46 -6.53 6.24
N HIS A 204 -6.94 -5.77 7.24
CA HIS A 204 -7.87 -4.66 6.99
C HIS A 204 -7.19 -3.52 6.22
N MET A 205 -5.95 -3.18 6.58
CA MET A 205 -5.17 -2.15 5.88
C MET A 205 -4.93 -2.50 4.41
N VAL A 206 -4.62 -3.77 4.11
CA VAL A 206 -4.46 -4.27 2.73
C VAL A 206 -5.79 -4.15 1.97
N GLN A 207 -6.91 -4.54 2.58
CA GLN A 207 -8.24 -4.37 1.99
C GLN A 207 -8.49 -2.90 1.67
N ASP A 208 -8.25 -1.99 2.61
CA ASP A 208 -8.52 -0.56 2.43
C ASP A 208 -7.61 0.05 1.37
N PHE A 209 -6.33 -0.34 1.32
CA PHE A 209 -5.38 0.10 0.30
C PHE A 209 -5.81 -0.32 -1.11
N LEU A 210 -6.17 -1.59 -1.31
CA LEU A 210 -6.62 -2.09 -2.61
C LEU A 210 -7.97 -1.50 -3.03
N GLN A 211 -8.86 -1.23 -2.06
CA GLN A 211 -10.15 -0.60 -2.32
C GLN A 211 -10.02 0.90 -2.66
N ALA A 212 -9.01 1.59 -2.12
CA ALA A 212 -8.82 3.03 -2.35
C ALA A 212 -7.88 3.31 -3.53
N GLU A 213 -6.69 2.73 -3.52
CA GLU A 213 -5.63 2.96 -4.49
C GLU A 213 -5.70 1.90 -5.62
N GLY A 214 -5.95 0.63 -5.29
CA GLY A 214 -6.03 -0.47 -6.26
C GLY A 214 -7.22 -0.38 -7.23
N LEU A 215 -8.30 0.31 -6.87
CA LEU A 215 -9.39 0.59 -7.82
C LEU A 215 -9.00 1.63 -8.88
N VAL A 216 -8.07 2.52 -8.54
CA VAL A 216 -7.56 3.56 -9.45
C VAL A 216 -6.41 3.01 -10.28
N ASN A 217 -5.53 2.22 -9.66
CA ASN A 217 -4.42 1.55 -10.31
C ASN A 217 -4.53 0.02 -10.17
N PRO A 218 -5.10 -0.68 -11.18
CA PRO A 218 -5.23 -2.13 -11.16
C PRO A 218 -3.91 -2.90 -11.02
N ALA A 219 -2.77 -2.29 -11.38
CA ALA A 219 -1.45 -2.92 -11.24
C ALA A 219 -1.04 -3.16 -9.78
N LEU A 220 -1.75 -2.59 -8.80
CA LEU A 220 -1.50 -2.83 -7.38
C LEU A 220 -2.07 -4.16 -6.89
N TRP A 221 -2.93 -4.82 -7.67
CA TRP A 221 -3.45 -6.16 -7.35
C TRP A 221 -2.48 -7.24 -7.82
N THR A 222 -1.27 -7.27 -7.24
CA THR A 222 -0.20 -8.20 -7.65
C THR A 222 -0.42 -9.61 -7.13
N GLU A 223 0.17 -10.60 -7.82
CA GLU A 223 0.29 -11.99 -7.37
C GLU A 223 0.83 -12.05 -5.94
N LYS A 224 1.89 -11.29 -5.68
CA LYS A 224 2.59 -11.30 -4.41
C LYS A 224 1.70 -10.83 -3.24
N VAL A 225 0.89 -9.78 -3.42
CA VAL A 225 -0.06 -9.37 -2.39
C VAL A 225 -1.10 -10.47 -2.15
N LEU A 226 -1.61 -11.12 -3.20
CA LEU A 226 -2.56 -12.22 -3.06
C LEU A 226 -1.95 -13.40 -2.30
N GLU A 227 -0.76 -13.86 -2.69
CA GLU A 227 -0.05 -14.97 -2.08
C GLU A 227 0.20 -14.72 -0.59
N GLU A 228 0.77 -13.56 -0.25
CA GLU A 228 1.12 -13.23 1.13
C GLU A 228 -0.12 -13.00 2.00
N THR A 229 -1.16 -12.37 1.45
CA THR A 229 -2.46 -12.22 2.13
C THR A 229 -3.08 -13.58 2.44
N VAL A 230 -3.15 -14.47 1.46
CA VAL A 230 -3.71 -15.82 1.64
C VAL A 230 -2.88 -16.62 2.63
N THR A 231 -1.56 -16.55 2.53
CA THR A 231 -0.64 -17.23 3.46
C THR A 231 -0.83 -16.75 4.89
N LEU A 232 -1.01 -15.44 5.11
CA LEU A 232 -1.31 -14.90 6.43
C LEU A 232 -2.68 -15.35 6.94
N MET A 233 -3.71 -15.35 6.09
CA MET A 233 -5.04 -15.83 6.48
C MET A 233 -5.05 -17.32 6.83
N ASP A 234 -4.28 -18.14 6.11
CA ASP A 234 -4.10 -19.56 6.41
C ASP A 234 -3.29 -19.74 7.71
N CYS A 235 -2.25 -18.94 7.93
CA CYS A 235 -1.48 -18.93 9.18
C CYS A 235 -2.35 -18.64 10.40
N LEU A 236 -3.34 -17.76 10.25
CA LEU A 236 -4.29 -17.40 11.29
C LEU A 236 -5.53 -18.34 11.34
N MET A 237 -5.64 -19.32 10.45
CA MET A 237 -6.78 -20.22 10.34
C MET A 237 -8.13 -19.48 10.17
N VAL A 238 -8.13 -18.34 9.46
CA VAL A 238 -9.30 -17.44 9.34
C VAL A 238 -10.54 -18.16 8.81
N TRP A 239 -10.34 -19.07 7.84
CA TRP A 239 -11.43 -19.73 7.12
C TRP A 239 -12.18 -20.77 7.95
N TYR A 240 -11.55 -21.29 9.00
CA TYR A 240 -12.03 -22.43 9.79
C TYR A 240 -12.34 -22.06 11.25
N SER A 241 -11.93 -20.87 11.68
CA SER A 241 -12.11 -20.41 13.05
C SER A 241 -13.54 -19.92 13.29
N ALA A 242 -14.13 -20.35 14.42
CA ALA A 242 -15.45 -19.90 14.85
C ALA A 242 -15.37 -18.60 15.66
N GLY A 243 -16.41 -17.78 15.57
CA GLY A 243 -16.56 -16.53 16.34
C GLY A 243 -16.83 -15.32 15.44
N SER A 244 -17.47 -14.29 15.98
CA SER A 244 -17.90 -13.12 15.21
C SER A 244 -16.73 -12.34 14.59
N GLN A 245 -15.61 -12.21 15.31
CA GLN A 245 -14.41 -11.54 14.82
C GLN A 245 -13.78 -12.30 13.64
N TRP A 246 -13.64 -13.63 13.76
CA TRP A 246 -13.11 -14.47 12.69
C TRP A 246 -14.05 -14.53 11.48
N LEU A 247 -15.36 -14.52 11.70
CA LEU A 247 -16.34 -14.40 10.64
C LEU A 247 -16.15 -13.09 9.85
N GLN A 248 -16.04 -11.95 10.54
CA GLN A 248 -15.77 -10.65 9.91
C GLN A 248 -14.47 -10.67 9.10
N LEU A 249 -13.42 -11.26 9.64
CA LEU A 249 -12.15 -11.37 8.94
C LEU A 249 -12.23 -12.32 7.73
N SER A 250 -13.00 -13.39 7.82
CA SER A 250 -13.25 -14.27 6.67
C SER A 250 -14.01 -13.54 5.55
N GLN A 251 -14.90 -12.60 5.90
CA GLN A 251 -15.59 -11.75 4.93
C GLN A 251 -14.64 -10.75 4.27
N VAL A 252 -13.69 -10.19 5.02
CA VAL A 252 -12.58 -9.38 4.45
C VAL A 252 -11.82 -10.21 3.41
N GLY A 253 -11.45 -11.45 3.76
CA GLY A 253 -10.78 -12.36 2.84
C GLY A 253 -11.57 -12.69 1.58
N LEU A 254 -12.88 -12.97 1.71
CA LEU A 254 -13.76 -13.20 0.56
C LEU A 254 -13.86 -11.96 -0.33
N ARG A 255 -13.95 -10.75 0.24
CA ARG A 255 -13.95 -9.50 -0.53
C ARG A 255 -12.65 -9.30 -1.28
N LEU A 256 -11.50 -9.56 -0.65
CA LEU A 256 -10.19 -9.50 -1.27
C LEU A 256 -10.09 -10.47 -2.45
N LEU A 257 -10.45 -11.75 -2.24
CA LEU A 257 -10.42 -12.76 -3.31
C LEU A 257 -11.29 -12.37 -4.50
N LEU A 258 -12.52 -11.89 -4.26
CA LEU A 258 -13.39 -11.39 -5.33
C LEU A 258 -12.81 -10.16 -6.04
N GLY A 259 -12.08 -9.32 -5.32
CA GLY A 259 -11.33 -8.20 -5.89
C GLY A 259 -10.21 -8.66 -6.82
N PHE A 260 -9.41 -9.66 -6.41
CA PHE A 260 -8.36 -10.26 -7.25
C PHE A 260 -8.94 -11.00 -8.46
N MET A 261 -10.06 -11.72 -8.31
CA MET A 261 -10.77 -12.34 -9.44
C MET A 261 -11.33 -11.33 -10.45
N SER A 262 -11.49 -10.07 -10.04
CA SER A 262 -11.99 -9.01 -10.92
C SER A 262 -10.89 -8.38 -11.78
N GLN A 263 -9.63 -8.76 -11.60
CA GLN A 263 -8.49 -8.18 -12.30
C GLN A 263 -8.31 -8.76 -13.71
N GLU A 264 -7.68 -7.98 -14.58
CA GLU A 264 -7.39 -8.37 -15.97
C GLU A 264 -6.22 -9.35 -16.09
N ASP A 265 -5.34 -9.39 -15.09
CA ASP A 265 -4.21 -10.32 -15.07
C ASP A 265 -4.70 -11.77 -14.87
N PRO A 266 -4.53 -12.66 -15.86
CA PRO A 266 -5.06 -14.02 -15.80
C PRO A 266 -4.43 -14.86 -14.68
N GLU A 267 -3.17 -14.60 -14.32
CA GLU A 267 -2.47 -15.35 -13.26
C GLU A 267 -3.08 -15.05 -11.88
N VAL A 268 -3.20 -13.77 -11.55
CA VAL A 268 -3.89 -13.29 -10.34
C VAL A 268 -5.34 -13.79 -10.28
N CYS A 269 -6.07 -13.70 -11.40
CA CYS A 269 -7.45 -14.19 -11.45
C CYS A 269 -7.53 -15.70 -11.20
N ALA A 270 -6.67 -16.50 -11.85
CA ALA A 270 -6.66 -17.95 -11.69
C ALA A 270 -6.35 -18.36 -10.24
N MET A 271 -5.35 -17.74 -9.60
CA MET A 271 -4.98 -18.01 -8.21
C MET A 271 -6.13 -17.67 -7.25
N ALA A 272 -6.74 -16.49 -7.39
CA ALA A 272 -7.83 -16.06 -6.53
C ALA A 272 -9.06 -16.97 -6.70
N THR A 273 -9.35 -17.38 -7.94
CA THR A 273 -10.46 -18.28 -8.24
C THR A 273 -10.22 -19.67 -7.66
N ALA A 274 -9.03 -20.23 -7.83
CA ALA A 274 -8.67 -21.53 -7.24
C ALA A 274 -8.78 -21.49 -5.71
N LYS A 275 -8.30 -20.42 -5.07
CA LYS A 275 -8.40 -20.26 -3.61
C LYS A 275 -9.85 -20.12 -3.15
N LEU A 276 -10.65 -19.30 -3.83
CA LEU A 276 -12.08 -19.14 -3.50
C LEU A 276 -12.81 -20.48 -3.61
N ASN A 277 -12.58 -21.24 -4.69
CA ASN A 277 -13.17 -22.57 -4.87
C ASN A 277 -12.81 -23.53 -3.75
N GLY A 278 -11.52 -23.58 -3.35
CA GLY A 278 -11.09 -24.41 -2.22
C GLY A 278 -11.78 -24.03 -0.90
N ILE A 279 -11.97 -22.73 -0.66
CA ILE A 279 -12.68 -22.25 0.54
C ILE A 279 -14.17 -22.61 0.47
N LEU A 280 -14.84 -22.37 -0.65
CA LEU A 280 -16.28 -22.64 -0.79
C LEU A 280 -16.62 -24.14 -0.72
N GLN A 281 -15.69 -25.01 -1.07
CA GLN A 281 -15.85 -26.47 -0.90
C GLN A 281 -15.77 -26.93 0.56
N THR A 282 -15.15 -26.15 1.44
CA THR A 282 -14.83 -26.56 2.82
C THR A 282 -15.52 -25.71 3.89
N LYS A 283 -15.88 -24.47 3.57
CA LYS A 283 -16.53 -23.51 4.45
C LYS A 283 -18.05 -23.54 4.26
N GLU A 284 -18.79 -23.57 5.37
CA GLU A 284 -20.23 -23.32 5.34
C GLU A 284 -20.53 -21.84 5.11
N VAL A 285 -21.33 -21.53 4.09
CA VAL A 285 -21.84 -20.17 3.86
C VAL A 285 -22.81 -19.82 4.97
N SER A 286 -22.48 -18.78 5.75
CA SER A 286 -23.07 -18.57 7.07
C SER A 286 -24.46 -17.93 7.02
N SER A 287 -24.80 -17.25 5.91
CA SER A 287 -26.08 -16.57 5.74
C SER A 287 -26.52 -16.48 4.28
N GLN A 288 -27.82 -16.28 4.07
CA GLN A 288 -28.37 -15.98 2.75
C GLN A 288 -27.78 -14.68 2.17
N ASP A 289 -27.56 -13.66 2.99
CA ASP A 289 -26.99 -12.39 2.55
C ASP A 289 -25.56 -12.57 2.03
N GLU A 290 -24.74 -13.39 2.71
CA GLU A 290 -23.40 -13.76 2.25
C GLU A 290 -23.45 -14.52 0.92
N ALA A 291 -24.35 -15.50 0.79
CA ALA A 291 -24.54 -16.24 -0.45
C ALA A 291 -24.95 -15.32 -1.61
N CYS A 292 -25.93 -14.44 -1.39
CA CYS A 292 -26.40 -13.47 -2.39
C CYS A 292 -25.30 -12.47 -2.76
N TYR A 293 -24.50 -12.01 -1.79
CA TYR A 293 -23.37 -11.14 -2.05
C TYR A 293 -22.33 -11.82 -2.96
N LEU A 294 -21.93 -13.05 -2.63
CA LEU A 294 -20.96 -13.82 -3.42
C LEU A 294 -21.48 -14.05 -4.85
N LEU A 295 -22.71 -14.53 -5.00
CA LEU A 295 -23.33 -14.76 -6.30
C LEU A 295 -23.44 -13.48 -7.14
N GLY A 296 -23.85 -12.36 -6.52
CA GLY A 296 -23.94 -11.08 -7.22
C GLY A 296 -22.59 -10.55 -7.67
N LYS A 297 -21.52 -10.77 -6.89
CA LYS A 297 -20.15 -10.39 -7.29
C LYS A 297 -19.62 -11.28 -8.40
N LEU A 298 -19.80 -12.60 -8.28
CA LEU A 298 -19.38 -13.55 -9.31
C LEU A 298 -20.10 -13.34 -10.64
N GLU A 299 -21.41 -13.09 -10.62
CA GLU A 299 -22.17 -12.74 -11.84
C GLU A 299 -21.60 -11.51 -12.53
N GLY A 300 -21.28 -10.47 -11.77
CA GLY A 300 -20.67 -9.25 -12.31
C GLY A 300 -19.30 -9.49 -12.95
N ILE A 301 -18.46 -10.34 -12.33
CA ILE A 301 -17.15 -10.72 -12.87
C ILE A 301 -17.32 -11.53 -14.16
N LEU A 302 -18.13 -12.59 -14.13
CA LEU A 302 -18.41 -13.46 -15.28
C LEU A 302 -18.95 -12.68 -16.47
N ARG A 303 -19.91 -11.78 -16.22
CA ARG A 303 -20.51 -10.95 -17.26
C ARG A 303 -19.46 -10.05 -17.92
N ARG A 304 -18.53 -9.49 -17.15
CA ARG A 304 -17.42 -8.68 -17.68
C ARG A 304 -16.51 -9.53 -18.57
N SER A 305 -16.07 -10.69 -18.09
CA SER A 305 -15.18 -11.60 -18.83
C SER A 305 -15.78 -12.04 -20.17
N ILE A 306 -17.10 -12.31 -20.21
CA ILE A 306 -17.81 -12.65 -21.45
C ILE A 306 -17.85 -11.44 -22.41
N GLN A 307 -18.11 -10.24 -21.89
CA GLN A 307 -18.26 -9.03 -22.70
C GLN A 307 -16.92 -8.58 -23.31
N GLU A 308 -15.82 -8.78 -22.59
CA GLU A 308 -14.46 -8.40 -22.98
C GLU A 308 -13.74 -9.47 -23.81
N GLN A 309 -14.39 -10.62 -24.06
CA GLN A 309 -13.84 -11.76 -24.81
C GLN A 309 -12.52 -12.32 -24.22
N THR A 310 -12.38 -12.25 -22.90
CA THR A 310 -11.23 -12.82 -22.19
C THR A 310 -11.50 -14.31 -21.94
N ASP A 311 -11.38 -15.13 -22.99
CA ASP A 311 -11.69 -16.57 -22.97
C ASP A 311 -10.90 -17.33 -21.89
N GLU A 312 -9.66 -16.91 -21.63
CA GLU A 312 -8.80 -17.49 -20.59
C GLU A 312 -9.37 -17.25 -19.18
N ILE A 313 -9.69 -15.99 -18.86
CA ILE A 313 -10.30 -15.61 -17.58
C ILE A 313 -11.64 -16.32 -17.39
N TYR A 314 -12.47 -16.35 -18.43
CA TYR A 314 -13.75 -17.06 -18.40
C TYR A 314 -13.56 -18.55 -18.06
N SER A 315 -12.54 -19.21 -18.62
CA SER A 315 -12.27 -20.63 -18.34
C SER A 315 -11.93 -20.91 -16.88
N PHE A 316 -11.29 -19.97 -16.17
CA PHE A 316 -10.98 -20.11 -14.74
C PHE A 316 -12.20 -19.95 -13.85
N LEU A 317 -13.20 -19.18 -14.29
CA LEU A 317 -14.40 -18.84 -13.50
C LEU A 317 -15.55 -19.86 -13.64
N VAL A 318 -15.61 -20.61 -14.75
CA VAL A 318 -16.62 -21.66 -14.99
C VAL A 318 -16.61 -22.85 -14.00
N PRO A 319 -15.49 -23.25 -13.37
CA PRO A 319 -15.49 -24.27 -12.32
C PRO A 319 -15.97 -23.78 -10.93
N VAL A 320 -16.36 -22.50 -10.78
CA VAL A 320 -16.90 -21.92 -9.53
C VAL A 320 -18.37 -22.31 -9.33
#